data_AF-Q03605-F1
#
_entry.id   AF-Q03605-F1
#
_cell.length_a   1.000
_cell.length_b   1.000
_cell.length_c   1.000
_cell.angle_alpha   90.00
_cell.angle_beta   90.00
_cell.angle_gamma   90.00
#
_symmetry.space_group_name_H-M   'P 1'
#
loop_
_entity.id
_entity.type
_entity.pdbx_description
1 polymer ?
#
loop_
_entity_poly.entity_id
_entity_poly.type
_entity_poly.pdbx_seq_one_letter_code
_entity_poly.pdbx_strand_id
1 'polypeptide(L)'
;MRDEDFCCAVCLDFFVEPCIIECGHSYCRFCIESHLNINEKCPLCRAHTGNPIRNRQLESLTMSYVSSRNISTEYYERMKSYQKKLLLQNRALVIIWTELNKRPGHSTELCNLVRNVQDEELKSEIMWQVKQQVGVGLEHTGDLQEENVTIRLKNSSSQQ
;
A
#
# COMPACT_ATOMS: atom_id res chain seq x y z
N MET A 1 25.70 14.97 -7.14
CA MET A 1 24.58 14.07 -6.79
C MET A 1 23.93 13.62 -8.08
N ARG A 2 23.54 12.35 -8.15
CA ARG A 2 22.88 11.75 -9.30
C ARG A 2 21.38 11.58 -9.01
N ASP A 3 20.60 11.34 -10.05
CA ASP A 3 19.14 11.23 -9.91
C ASP A 3 18.77 10.06 -8.98
N GLU A 4 19.53 8.95 -9.03
CA GLU A 4 19.30 7.76 -8.22
C GLU A 4 19.44 8.01 -6.72
N ASP A 5 20.22 9.02 -6.31
CA ASP A 5 20.41 9.38 -4.90
C ASP A 5 19.10 9.91 -4.27
N PHE A 6 18.12 10.30 -5.11
CA PHE A 6 16.82 10.85 -4.71
C PHE A 6 15.64 9.97 -5.15
N CYS A 7 15.90 8.73 -5.61
CA CYS A 7 14.86 7.84 -6.11
C CYS A 7 14.50 6.75 -5.09
N CYS A 8 13.21 6.42 -5.04
CA CYS A 8 12.70 5.30 -4.27
C CYS A 8 13.01 3.97 -4.97
N ALA A 9 13.61 3.02 -4.26
CA ALA A 9 13.96 1.72 -4.84
C ALA A 9 12.77 0.82 -5.22
N VAL A 10 11.54 1.19 -4.83
CA VAL A 10 10.32 0.43 -5.18
C VAL A 10 9.72 0.91 -6.49
N CYS A 11 9.55 2.22 -6.66
CA CYS A 11 8.95 2.80 -7.88
C CYS A 11 9.98 3.37 -8.87
N LEU A 12 11.26 3.36 -8.51
CA LEU A 12 12.40 3.79 -9.33
C LEU A 12 12.31 5.24 -9.82
N ASP A 13 11.73 6.10 -8.99
CA ASP A 13 11.45 7.50 -9.32
C ASP A 13 11.55 8.34 -8.03
N PHE A 14 11.65 9.68 -8.14
CA PHE A 14 11.96 10.61 -7.05
C PHE A 14 11.09 10.38 -5.80
N PHE A 15 11.66 10.57 -4.61
CA PHE A 15 10.92 10.37 -3.36
C PHE A 15 9.72 11.32 -3.23
N VAL A 16 8.53 10.76 -3.03
CA VAL A 16 7.33 11.50 -2.64
C VAL A 16 6.97 11.12 -1.20
N GLU A 17 6.91 12.11 -0.32
CA GLU A 17 6.72 11.92 1.12
C GLU A 17 7.60 10.78 1.67
N PRO A 18 8.93 10.85 1.53
CA PRO A 18 9.81 9.77 1.93
C PRO A 18 9.64 9.40 3.40
N CYS A 19 9.63 8.10 3.68
CA CYS A 19 9.72 7.54 5.02
C CYS A 19 11.00 6.72 5.16
N ILE A 20 11.66 6.83 6.31
CA ILE A 20 12.77 5.98 6.74
C ILE A 20 12.22 4.86 7.64
N ILE A 21 12.74 3.66 7.47
CA ILE A 21 12.43 2.48 8.29
C ILE A 21 13.61 2.12 9.20
N GLU A 22 13.42 1.19 10.14
CA GLU A 22 14.41 0.86 11.18
C GLU A 22 15.80 0.49 10.64
N CYS A 23 15.87 -0.18 9.48
CA CYS A 23 17.15 -0.55 8.86
C CYS A 23 17.86 0.61 8.14
N GLY A 24 17.30 1.82 8.15
CA GLY A 24 17.88 3.03 7.55
C GLY A 24 17.54 3.27 6.07
N HIS A 25 16.93 2.31 5.37
CA HIS A 25 16.46 2.52 4.00
C HIS A 25 15.25 3.46 3.95
N SER A 26 15.14 4.21 2.86
CA SER A 26 14.04 5.16 2.63
C SER A 26 13.24 4.81 1.38
N TYR A 27 11.93 5.08 1.43
CA TYR A 27 10.96 4.79 0.36
C TYR A 27 9.88 5.88 0.35
N CYS A 28 9.16 6.06 -0.75
CA CYS A 28 7.95 6.90 -0.72
C CYS A 28 6.94 6.31 0.27
N ARG A 29 6.20 7.16 1.01
CA ARG A 29 5.18 6.71 1.97
C ARG A 29 4.23 5.68 1.38
N PHE A 30 3.62 6.00 0.24
CA PHE A 30 2.71 5.08 -0.46
C PHE A 30 3.37 3.74 -0.78
N CYS A 31 4.63 3.74 -1.23
CA CYS A 31 5.35 2.52 -1.59
C CYS A 31 5.60 1.62 -0.38
N ILE A 32 6.08 2.19 0.73
CA ILE A 32 6.38 1.39 1.92
C ILE A 32 5.12 0.96 2.65
N GLU A 33 4.11 1.81 2.81
CA GLU A 33 2.84 1.43 3.42
C GLU A 33 2.13 0.34 2.60
N SER A 34 2.15 0.43 1.26
CA SER A 34 1.61 -0.64 0.40
C SER A 34 2.35 -1.96 0.55
N HIS A 35 3.68 -1.92 0.64
CA HIS A 35 4.50 -3.11 0.83
C HIS A 35 4.24 -3.78 2.18
N LEU A 36 4.11 -2.98 3.25
CA LEU A 36 3.90 -3.48 4.61
C LEU A 36 2.53 -4.12 4.83
N ASN A 37 1.54 -3.86 3.97
CA ASN A 37 0.27 -4.59 3.99
C ASN A 37 0.43 -6.08 3.62
N ILE A 38 1.57 -6.46 3.01
CA ILE A 38 1.83 -7.80 2.47
C ILE A 38 3.05 -8.43 3.15
N ASN A 39 4.09 -7.64 3.43
CA ASN A 39 5.36 -8.14 3.94
C ASN A 39 6.09 -7.12 4.83
N GLU A 40 6.34 -7.50 6.09
CA GLU A 40 7.00 -6.65 7.11
C GLU A 40 8.53 -6.57 6.98
N LYS A 41 9.12 -7.09 5.90
CA LYS A 41 10.56 -7.06 5.64
C LYS A 41 10.90 -6.00 4.62
N CYS A 42 11.99 -5.26 4.87
CA CYS A 42 12.54 -4.25 3.98
C CYS A 42 12.72 -4.79 2.54
N PRO A 43 12.21 -4.08 1.51
CA PRO A 43 12.38 -4.48 0.10
C PRO A 43 13.83 -4.66 -0.35
N LEU A 44 14.79 -3.95 0.27
CA LEU A 44 16.21 -3.98 -0.10
C LEU A 44 17.02 -5.02 0.69
N CYS A 45 17.00 -4.96 2.02
CA CYS A 45 17.86 -5.79 2.87
C CYS A 45 17.12 -6.88 3.65
N ARG A 46 15.78 -6.94 3.55
CA ARG A 46 14.92 -7.93 4.23
C ARG A 46 14.94 -7.89 5.77
N ALA A 47 15.56 -6.87 6.36
CA ALA A 47 15.45 -6.59 7.79
C ALA A 47 14.01 -6.19 8.16
N HIS A 48 13.63 -6.34 9.43
CA HIS A 48 12.35 -5.83 9.92
C HIS A 48 12.25 -4.31 9.71
N THR A 49 11.06 -3.82 9.35
CA THR A 49 10.88 -2.41 9.01
C THR A 49 10.52 -1.53 10.21
N GLY A 50 9.89 -2.10 11.23
CA GLY A 50 9.18 -1.33 12.25
C GLY A 50 8.13 -0.40 11.63
N ASN A 51 7.86 0.69 12.34
CA ASN A 51 6.95 1.74 11.87
C ASN A 51 7.71 2.76 11.01
N PRO A 52 7.32 2.98 9.73
CA PRO A 52 7.94 4.00 8.90
C PRO A 52 7.78 5.41 9.50
N ILE A 53 8.87 6.19 9.53
CA ILE A 53 8.89 7.56 10.02
C ILE A 53 9.14 8.52 8.85
N ARG A 54 8.35 9.59 8.72
CA ARG A 54 8.50 10.57 7.65
C ARG A 54 9.86 11.28 7.71
N ASN A 55 10.65 11.18 6.64
CA ASN A 55 11.96 11.79 6.49
C ASN A 55 11.85 13.17 5.82
N ARG A 56 11.49 14.19 6.60
CA ARG A 56 11.29 15.58 6.11
C ARG A 56 12.55 16.17 5.47
N GLN A 57 13.74 15.79 5.93
CA GLN A 57 15.00 16.28 5.37
C GLN A 57 15.20 15.74 3.96
N LEU A 58 15.00 14.43 3.75
CA LEU A 58 15.10 13.83 2.42
C LEU A 58 14.04 14.38 1.47
N GLU A 59 12.84 14.67 1.96
CA GLU A 59 11.80 15.33 1.18
C GLU A 59 12.23 16.73 0.70
N SER A 60 12.75 17.55 1.61
CA SER A 60 13.24 18.89 1.27
C SER A 60 14.40 18.84 0.28
N LEU A 61 15.36 17.92 0.46
CA LEU A 61 16.48 17.75 -0.45
C LEU A 61 16.01 17.26 -1.83
N THR A 62 15.08 16.31 -1.88
CA THR A 62 14.49 15.82 -3.14
C THR A 62 13.79 16.96 -3.88
N MET A 63 12.98 17.76 -3.18
CA MET A 63 12.30 18.91 -3.78
C MET A 63 13.29 19.94 -4.34
N SER A 64 14.33 20.27 -3.59
CA SER A 64 15.39 21.18 -4.05
C SER A 64 16.10 20.64 -5.30
N TYR A 65 16.39 19.33 -5.32
CA TYR A 65 17.04 18.67 -6.45
C TYR A 65 16.15 18.67 -7.70
N VAL A 66 14.90 18.23 -7.58
CA VAL A 66 13.89 18.24 -8.64
C VAL A 66 13.71 19.65 -9.22
N SER A 67 13.65 20.66 -8.35
CA SER A 67 13.53 22.06 -8.77
C SER A 67 14.76 22.53 -9.55
N SER A 68 15.97 22.13 -9.12
CA SER A 68 17.22 22.44 -9.84
C SER A 68 17.31 21.79 -11.22
N ARG A 69 16.53 20.73 -11.45
CA ARG A 69 16.46 19.98 -12.71
C ARG A 69 15.28 20.38 -13.59
N ASN A 70 14.49 21.40 -13.21
CA ASN A 70 13.30 21.87 -13.92
C ASN A 70 12.20 20.80 -14.14
N ILE A 71 12.07 19.86 -13.21
CA ILE A 71 11.09 18.75 -13.27
C ILE A 71 10.08 18.80 -12.11
N SER A 72 9.84 20.00 -11.56
CA SER A 72 8.96 20.19 -10.42
C SER A 72 7.49 19.89 -10.76
N THR A 73 7.06 20.15 -11.98
CA THR A 73 5.66 19.97 -12.39
C THR A 73 5.26 18.50 -12.34
N GLU A 74 6.04 17.64 -12.99
CA GLU A 74 5.86 16.19 -13.03
C GLU A 74 5.92 15.60 -11.61
N TYR A 75 6.84 16.11 -10.79
CA TYR A 75 6.94 15.74 -9.38
C TYR A 75 5.67 16.09 -8.59
N TYR A 76 5.12 17.30 -8.75
CA TYR A 76 3.90 17.72 -8.05
C TYR A 76 2.66 16.95 -8.51
N GLU A 77 2.55 16.64 -9.80
CA GLU A 77 1.49 15.78 -10.32
C GLU A 77 1.56 14.37 -9.73
N ARG A 78 2.77 13.82 -9.65
CA ARG A 78 3.01 12.53 -9.01
C ARG A 78 2.68 12.56 -7.52
N MET A 79 3.02 13.64 -6.82
CA MET A 79 2.65 13.83 -5.42
C MET A 79 1.13 13.78 -5.21
N LYS A 80 0.35 14.49 -6.03
CA LYS A 80 -1.12 14.44 -6.00
C LYS A 80 -1.65 13.04 -6.29
N SER A 81 -1.07 12.35 -7.28
CA SER A 81 -1.42 10.97 -7.62
C SER A 81 -1.20 10.02 -6.44
N TYR A 82 -0.07 10.15 -5.73
CA TYR A 82 0.26 9.32 -4.57
C TYR A 82 -0.66 9.57 -3.40
N GLN A 83 -1.01 10.83 -3.11
CA GLN A 83 -1.96 11.17 -2.05
C GLN A 83 -3.34 10.55 -2.34
N LYS A 84 -3.80 10.64 -3.59
CA LYS A 84 -5.06 10.01 -4.01
C LYS A 84 -5.02 8.48 -3.87
N LYS A 85 -3.95 7.83 -4.36
CA LYS A 85 -3.76 6.37 -4.25
C LYS A 85 -3.73 5.92 -2.79
N LEU A 86 -3.01 6.64 -1.94
CA LEU A 86 -2.93 6.31 -0.52
C LEU A 86 -4.30 6.45 0.18
N LEU A 87 -5.09 7.46 -0.19
CA LEU A 87 -6.45 7.61 0.32
C LEU A 87 -7.36 6.44 -0.10
N LEU A 88 -7.31 6.04 -1.38
CA LEU A 88 -8.07 4.90 -1.91
C LEU A 88 -7.68 3.60 -1.18
N GLN A 89 -6.38 3.35 -1.04
CA GLN A 89 -5.83 2.21 -0.33
C GLN A 89 -6.34 2.17 1.11
N ASN A 90 -6.19 3.25 1.87
CA ASN A 90 -6.63 3.31 3.26
C ASN A 90 -8.15 3.09 3.38
N ARG A 91 -8.95 3.67 2.48
CA ARG A 91 -10.41 3.44 2.44
C ARG A 91 -10.74 1.97 2.15
N ALA A 92 -10.06 1.35 1.18
CA ALA A 92 -10.25 -0.05 0.83
C ALA A 92 -9.93 -0.98 2.00
N LEU A 93 -8.77 -0.78 2.65
CA LEU A 93 -8.35 -1.55 3.82
C LEU A 93 -9.37 -1.45 4.96
N VAL A 94 -9.87 -0.24 5.25
CA VAL A 94 -10.90 -0.02 6.29
C VAL A 94 -12.19 -0.77 5.96
N ILE A 95 -12.65 -0.74 4.71
CA ILE A 95 -13.87 -1.46 4.29
C ILE A 95 -13.68 -2.97 4.45
N ILE A 96 -12.59 -3.52 3.92
CA ILE A 96 -12.28 -4.96 4.00
C ILE A 96 -12.22 -5.39 5.47
N TRP A 97 -11.43 -4.68 6.27
CA TRP A 97 -11.27 -5.00 7.68
C TRP A 97 -12.59 -4.91 8.45
N THR A 98 -13.37 -3.85 8.23
CA THR A 98 -14.65 -3.65 8.93
C THR A 98 -15.62 -4.78 8.60
N GLU A 99 -15.79 -5.13 7.32
CA GLU A 99 -16.75 -6.16 6.91
C GLU A 99 -16.36 -7.54 7.43
N LEU A 100 -15.09 -7.92 7.30
CA LEU A 100 -14.63 -9.25 7.67
C LEU A 100 -14.55 -9.45 9.19
N ASN A 101 -14.40 -8.37 9.97
CA ASN A 101 -14.45 -8.42 11.43
C ASN A 101 -15.87 -8.32 12.01
N LYS A 102 -16.92 -8.03 11.21
CA LYS A 102 -18.31 -8.01 11.72
C LYS A 102 -18.70 -9.30 12.42
N ARG A 103 -18.21 -10.44 11.92
CA ARG A 103 -18.43 -11.78 12.48
C ARG A 103 -17.13 -12.59 12.37
N PRO A 104 -16.36 -12.74 13.46
CA PRO A 104 -15.13 -13.53 13.44
C PRO A 104 -15.36 -14.94 12.90
N GLY A 105 -14.50 -15.38 11.96
CA GLY A 105 -14.60 -16.69 11.29
C GLY A 105 -15.65 -16.79 10.18
N HIS A 106 -16.48 -15.76 9.98
CA HIS A 106 -17.42 -15.70 8.87
C HIS A 106 -16.71 -15.39 7.56
N SER A 107 -17.21 -15.99 6.48
CA SER A 107 -16.79 -15.70 5.11
C SER A 107 -17.86 -14.89 4.38
N THR A 108 -17.45 -14.01 3.47
CA THR A 108 -18.35 -13.21 2.62
C THR A 108 -17.88 -13.24 1.18
N GLU A 109 -18.81 -13.14 0.23
CA GLU A 109 -18.47 -12.94 -1.18
C GLU A 109 -17.90 -11.54 -1.42
N LEU A 110 -16.90 -11.43 -2.29
CA LEU A 110 -16.28 -10.16 -2.66
C LEU A 110 -17.30 -9.15 -3.22
N CYS A 111 -18.29 -9.63 -3.98
CA CYS A 111 -19.39 -8.81 -4.50
C CYS A 111 -20.17 -8.09 -3.38
N ASN A 112 -20.28 -8.68 -2.18
CA ASN A 112 -20.94 -8.05 -1.03
C ASN A 112 -20.15 -6.84 -0.52
N LEU A 113 -18.81 -6.89 -0.56
CA LEU A 113 -17.94 -5.80 -0.12
C LEU A 113 -18.07 -4.57 -1.01
N VAL A 114 -18.20 -4.79 -2.32
CA VAL A 114 -18.22 -3.71 -3.32
C VAL A 114 -19.63 -3.24 -3.68
N ARG A 115 -20.69 -3.99 -3.31
CA ARG A 115 -22.09 -3.71 -3.68
C ARG A 115 -22.54 -2.26 -3.46
N ASN A 116 -22.14 -1.66 -2.34
CA ASN A 116 -22.56 -0.31 -1.95
C ASN A 116 -21.52 0.77 -2.26
N VAL A 117 -20.39 0.40 -2.84
CA VAL A 117 -19.34 1.35 -3.24
C VAL A 117 -19.75 1.93 -4.60
N GLN A 118 -19.87 3.24 -4.75
CA GLN A 118 -20.18 3.89 -6.04
C GLN A 118 -18.91 4.33 -6.78
N ASP A 119 -17.82 4.53 -6.04
CA ASP A 119 -16.53 4.97 -6.55
C ASP A 119 -15.80 3.78 -7.21
N GLU A 120 -15.73 3.77 -8.55
CA GLU A 120 -15.13 2.69 -9.33
C GLU A 120 -13.63 2.50 -9.06
N GLU A 121 -12.91 3.58 -8.73
CA GLU A 121 -11.50 3.47 -8.35
C GLU A 121 -11.38 2.78 -6.99
N LEU A 122 -12.29 3.09 -6.05
CA LEU A 122 -12.33 2.40 -4.76
C LEU A 122 -12.75 0.94 -4.88
N LYS A 123 -13.73 0.61 -5.75
CA LYS A 123 -14.06 -0.80 -6.03
C LYS A 123 -12.85 -1.57 -6.54
N SER A 124 -12.15 -1.00 -7.52
CA SER A 124 -10.95 -1.58 -8.11
C SER A 124 -9.86 -1.78 -7.06
N GLU A 125 -9.66 -0.80 -6.19
CA GLU A 125 -8.68 -0.88 -5.10
C GLU A 125 -9.07 -1.95 -4.07
N ILE A 126 -10.36 -2.09 -3.70
CA ILE A 126 -10.83 -3.15 -2.80
C ILE A 126 -10.50 -4.53 -3.39
N MET A 127 -10.84 -4.74 -4.66
CA MET A 127 -10.55 -6.01 -5.34
C MET A 127 -9.04 -6.28 -5.39
N TRP A 128 -8.24 -5.25 -5.68
CA TRP A 128 -6.79 -5.37 -5.70
C TRP A 128 -6.23 -5.74 -4.32
N GLN A 129 -6.65 -5.04 -3.26
CA GLN A 129 -6.24 -5.31 -1.88
C GLN A 129 -6.59 -6.74 -1.44
N VAL A 130 -7.80 -7.21 -1.76
CA VAL A 130 -8.21 -8.59 -1.47
C VAL A 130 -7.25 -9.59 -2.13
N LYS A 131 -6.94 -9.41 -3.42
CA LYS A 131 -5.99 -10.29 -4.14
C LYS A 131 -4.60 -10.28 -3.50
N GLN A 132 -4.11 -9.12 -3.07
CA GLN A 132 -2.79 -9.00 -2.44
C GLN A 132 -2.72 -9.64 -1.05
N GLN A 133 -3.82 -9.63 -0.30
CA GLN A 133 -3.84 -10.10 1.09
C GLN A 133 -4.18 -11.59 1.24
N VAL A 134 -4.60 -12.25 0.16
CA VAL A 134 -4.77 -13.71 0.13
C VAL A 134 -3.44 -14.40 0.47
N GLY A 135 -3.48 -15.35 1.40
CA GLY A 135 -2.31 -16.06 1.90
C GLY A 135 -1.56 -15.33 3.02
N VAL A 136 -1.70 -13.99 3.10
CA VAL A 136 -1.16 -13.16 4.18
C VAL A 136 -2.16 -13.10 5.34
N GLY A 137 -3.23 -12.33 5.17
CA GLY A 137 -4.29 -12.13 6.17
C GLY A 137 -5.65 -12.69 5.77
N LEU A 138 -5.83 -13.05 4.50
CA LEU A 138 -7.09 -13.55 3.95
C LEU A 138 -6.95 -14.98 3.41
N GLU A 139 -8.05 -15.71 3.45
CA GLU A 139 -8.26 -16.98 2.75
C GLU A 139 -9.43 -16.80 1.77
N HIS A 140 -9.45 -17.59 0.69
CA HIS A 140 -10.54 -17.56 -0.27
C HIS A 140 -10.96 -18.97 -0.71
N THR A 141 -12.18 -19.07 -1.22
CA THR A 141 -12.72 -20.24 -1.92
C THR A 141 -13.40 -19.78 -3.21
N GLY A 142 -13.01 -20.37 -4.34
CA GLY A 142 -13.44 -19.96 -5.68
C GLY A 142 -12.34 -19.24 -6.46
N ASP A 143 -12.69 -18.77 -7.66
CA ASP A 143 -11.77 -18.08 -8.56
C ASP A 143 -11.61 -16.60 -8.17
N LEU A 144 -10.38 -16.17 -7.86
CA LEU A 144 -10.07 -14.77 -7.54
C LEU A 144 -10.28 -13.80 -8.70
N GLN A 145 -10.50 -14.27 -9.92
CA GLN A 145 -10.89 -13.42 -11.04
C GLN A 145 -12.39 -13.10 -11.06
N GLU A 146 -13.21 -13.82 -10.31
CA GLU A 146 -14.65 -13.62 -10.23
C GLU A 146 -15.05 -12.84 -8.97
N GLU A 147 -16.07 -11.98 -9.08
CA GLU A 147 -16.57 -11.20 -7.94
C GLU A 147 -17.37 -12.06 -6.93
N ASN A 148 -17.78 -13.27 -7.31
CA ASN A 148 -18.46 -14.22 -6.41
C ASN A 148 -17.49 -14.96 -5.48
N VAL A 149 -16.18 -14.70 -5.57
CA VAL A 149 -15.18 -15.35 -4.72
C VAL A 149 -15.49 -15.09 -3.26
N THR A 150 -15.55 -16.16 -2.48
CA THR A 150 -15.80 -16.07 -1.04
C THR A 150 -14.47 -15.89 -0.32
N ILE A 151 -14.39 -14.87 0.53
CA ILE A 151 -13.19 -14.52 1.30
C ILE A 151 -13.48 -14.49 2.80
N ARG A 152 -12.45 -14.73 3.61
CA ARG A 152 -12.50 -14.64 5.08
C ARG A 152 -11.14 -14.26 5.65
N LEU A 153 -11.13 -13.80 6.91
CA LEU A 153 -9.88 -13.66 7.66
C LEU A 153 -9.22 -15.03 7.85
N LYS A 154 -7.91 -15.08 7.68
CA LYS A 154 -7.09 -16.25 7.99
C LYS A 154 -7.10 -16.49 9.50
N ASN A 155 -7.35 -17.73 9.92
CA ASN A 155 -7.34 -18.08 11.34
C ASN A 155 -5.92 -17.94 11.90
N SER A 156 -5.76 -17.17 12.98
CA SER A 156 -4.50 -17.04 13.70
C SER A 156 -4.11 -18.34 14.44
N SER A 157 -5.03 -19.30 14.56
CA SER A 157 -4.87 -20.53 15.35
C SER A 157 -4.01 -21.62 14.71
N SER A 158 -3.43 -21.40 13.53
CA SER A 158 -2.57 -22.39 12.84
C SER A 158 -1.07 -22.21 13.10
N GLN A 159 -0.69 -21.38 14.09
CA GLN A 159 0.68 -21.31 14.61
C GLN A 159 0.73 -21.95 16.01
N GLN A 160 0.55 -23.27 16.06
CA GLN A 160 1.03 -24.14 17.15
C GLN A 160 1.66 -25.39 16.53
#